data_AF-A0A7C0U1K1-F1
#
_entry.id   AF-A0A7C0U1K1-F1
#
_cell.length_a   1.000
_cell.length_b   1.000
_cell.length_c   1.000
_cell.angle_alpha   90.00
_cell.angle_beta   90.00
_cell.angle_gamma   90.00
#
_symmetry.space_group_name_H-M   'P 1'
#
loop_
_entity.id
_entity.type
_entity.pdbx_description
1 polymer ?
#
loop_
_entity_poly.entity_id
_entity_poly.type
_entity_poly.pdbx_seq_one_letter_code
_entity_poly.pdbx_strand_id
1 'polypeptide(L)'
;MLSRRFGEITETWNPVIGCLHFCKYCWARPLAARLAKMGVQPYAERDFSPTFLPWRLDRKFSRNSFVFVCDMADLFGEWVPRTWILKVLEEVSKNKR
;
A
#
# COMPACT_ATOMS: atom_id res chain seq x y z
N MET A 1 10.93 -0.78 22.61
CA MET A 1 9.91 -0.08 21.79
C MET A 1 9.16 -1.16 21.02
N LEU A 2 7.95 -1.54 21.45
CA LEU A 2 7.19 -2.61 20.79
C LEU A 2 6.73 -2.11 19.42
N SER A 3 7.42 -2.61 18.38
CA SER A 3 7.03 -2.43 16.99
C SER A 3 5.63 -3.03 16.82
N ARG A 4 4.61 -2.17 16.65
CA ARG A 4 3.24 -2.57 16.27
C ARG A 4 3.21 -3.01 14.80
N ARG A 5 4.06 -3.98 14.43
CA ARG A 5 4.02 -4.63 13.12
C ARG A 5 3.15 -5.87 13.24
N PHE A 6 2.39 -6.15 12.20
CA PHE A 6 1.53 -7.32 12.11
C PHE A 6 2.39 -8.59 12.05
N GLY A 7 2.52 -9.31 13.17
CA GLY A 7 3.24 -10.59 13.22
C GLY A 7 4.67 -10.49 12.67
N GLU A 8 4.98 -11.35 11.69
CA GLU A 8 6.29 -11.49 11.06
C GLU A 8 6.58 -10.41 9.99
N ILE A 9 5.64 -9.51 9.70
CA ILE A 9 5.80 -8.49 8.66
C ILE A 9 6.91 -7.53 9.06
N THR A 10 7.95 -7.47 8.24
CA THR A 10 9.12 -6.63 8.49
C THR A 10 8.97 -5.23 7.90
N GLU A 11 8.30 -5.14 6.74
CA GLU A 11 8.10 -3.91 5.98
C GLU A 11 6.73 -3.89 5.30
N THR A 12 6.19 -2.71 5.01
CA THR A 12 4.98 -2.55 4.19
C THR A 12 5.31 -1.80 2.91
N TRP A 13 4.60 -2.11 1.83
CA TRP A 13 4.80 -1.45 0.54
C TRP A 13 3.47 -1.21 -0.16
N ASN A 14 3.15 0.05 -0.40
CA ASN A 14 1.89 0.49 -1.02
C ASN A 14 2.16 1.16 -2.37
N PRO A 15 2.25 0.39 -3.48
CA PRO A 15 2.31 0.95 -4.83
C PRO A 15 0.98 1.60 -5.26
N VAL A 16 -0.11 1.22 -4.60
CA VAL A 16 -1.42 1.87 -4.65
C VAL A 16 -1.85 2.20 -3.21
N ILE A 17 -2.61 3.26 -3.01
CA ILE A 17 -3.35 3.52 -1.76
C ILE A 17 -4.85 3.55 -2.05
N GLY A 18 -5.68 3.28 -1.04
CA GLY A 18 -7.13 3.42 -1.12
C GLY A 18 -7.86 2.26 -1.81
N CYS A 19 -9.18 2.22 -1.64
CA CYS A 19 -10.07 1.25 -2.27
C CYS A 19 -11.52 1.78 -2.35
N LEU A 20 -12.34 1.18 -3.22
CA LEU A 20 -13.75 1.56 -3.41
C LEU A 20 -14.75 0.62 -2.70
N HIS A 21 -14.29 -0.22 -1.77
CA HIS A 21 -15.17 -1.20 -1.11
C HIS A 21 -16.11 -0.59 -0.05
N PHE A 22 -15.81 0.61 0.46
CA PHE A 22 -16.57 1.29 1.53
C PHE A 22 -16.90 0.41 2.76
N CYS A 23 -16.01 -0.53 3.12
CA CYS A 23 -16.27 -1.47 4.21
C CYS A 23 -16.50 -0.73 5.54
N LYS A 24 -17.59 -1.09 6.24
CA LYS A 24 -17.90 -0.55 7.58
C LYS A 24 -16.80 -0.80 8.62
N TYR A 25 -16.00 -1.83 8.43
CA TYR A 25 -14.93 -2.30 9.33
C TYR A 25 -13.52 -1.96 8.81
N CYS A 26 -13.40 -1.10 7.80
CA CYS A 26 -12.11 -0.78 7.20
C CYS A 26 -11.17 -0.11 8.22
N TRP A 27 -10.11 -0.80 8.63
CA TRP A 27 -9.12 -0.24 9.56
C TRP A 27 -8.26 0.85 8.90
N ALA A 28 -8.00 0.73 7.59
CA ALA A 28 -7.11 1.61 6.84
C ALA A 28 -7.72 2.99 6.58
N ARG A 29 -9.04 3.09 6.37
CA ARG A 29 -9.73 4.36 6.05
C ARG A 29 -9.63 5.39 7.19
N PRO A 30 -9.89 5.07 8.47
CA PRO A 30 -9.63 5.99 9.58
C PRO A 30 -8.17 6.40 9.74
N LEU A 31 -7.23 5.48 9.46
CA LEU A 31 -5.80 5.80 9.50
C LEU A 31 -5.43 6.78 8.38
N ALA A 32 -5.90 6.56 7.16
CA ALA A 32 -5.71 7.48 6.03
C ALA A 32 -6.25 8.88 6.34
N ALA A 33 -7.44 8.98 6.93
CA ALA A 33 -8.01 10.26 7.35
C ALA A 33 -7.15 10.97 8.42
N ARG A 34 -6.53 10.22 9.35
CA ARG A 34 -5.58 10.79 10.32
C ARG A 34 -4.30 11.27 9.64
N LEU A 35 -3.74 10.47 8.74
CA LEU A 35 -2.55 10.82 7.97
C LEU A 35 -2.78 12.07 7.10
N ALA A 36 -3.98 12.18 6.51
CA ALA A 36 -4.39 13.35 5.75
C ALA A 36 -4.39 14.62 6.61
N LYS A 37 -4.98 14.56 7.81
CA LYS A 37 -4.96 15.66 8.79
C LYS A 37 -3.55 16.03 9.27
N MET A 38 -2.62 15.08 9.25
CA MET A 38 -1.20 15.30 9.57
C MET A 38 -0.38 15.81 8.37
N GLY A 39 -0.99 16.02 7.20
CA GLY A 39 -0.29 16.47 6.00
C GLY A 39 0.60 15.39 5.34
N VAL A 40 0.40 14.11 5.66
CA VAL A 40 1.20 13.01 5.10
C VAL A 40 0.74 12.70 3.68
N GLN A 41 1.65 12.84 2.71
CA GLN A 41 1.37 12.52 1.32
C GLN A 41 1.44 11.01 1.04
N PRO A 42 0.59 10.48 0.15
CA PRO A 42 -0.42 11.17 -0.67
C PRO A 42 -1.79 11.36 0.01
N TYR A 43 -1.96 10.93 1.27
CA TYR A 43 -3.25 10.96 1.97
C TYR A 43 -3.77 12.39 2.17
N ALA A 44 -2.90 13.37 2.36
CA ALA A 44 -3.30 14.78 2.49
C ALA A 44 -4.10 15.30 1.27
N GLU A 45 -3.74 14.85 0.07
CA GLU A 45 -4.39 15.27 -1.18
C GLU A 45 -5.47 14.30 -1.66
N ARG A 46 -5.31 13.01 -1.36
CA ARG A 46 -6.13 11.94 -1.97
C ARG A 46 -7.02 11.21 -0.98
N ASP A 47 -6.86 11.49 0.32
CA ASP A 47 -7.48 10.75 1.41
C ASP A 47 -7.32 9.24 1.20
N PHE A 48 -8.42 8.48 1.15
CA PHE A 48 -8.41 7.04 0.89
C PHE A 48 -8.93 6.66 -0.51
N SER A 49 -8.87 7.60 -1.45
CA SER A 49 -9.24 7.35 -2.85
C SER A 49 -8.17 6.51 -3.56
N PRO A 50 -8.55 5.52 -4.39
CA PRO A 50 -7.60 4.75 -5.17
C PRO A 50 -6.61 5.65 -5.92
N THR A 51 -5.33 5.56 -5.55
CA THR A 51 -4.28 6.37 -6.15
C THR A 51 -3.08 5.49 -6.46
N PHE A 52 -2.69 5.47 -7.73
CA PHE A 52 -1.50 4.79 -8.22
C PHE A 52 -0.28 5.67 -7.99
N LEU A 53 0.79 5.09 -7.43
CA LEU A 53 1.96 5.84 -6.99
C LEU A 53 3.22 5.36 -7.74
N PRO A 54 3.46 5.82 -8.98
CA PRO A 54 4.56 5.33 -9.82
C PRO A 54 5.94 5.48 -9.16
N TRP A 55 6.15 6.52 -8.37
CA TRP A 55 7.41 6.75 -7.63
C TRP A 55 7.65 5.75 -6.50
N ARG A 56 6.66 4.91 -6.17
CA ARG A 56 6.82 3.79 -5.24
C ARG A 56 7.11 2.47 -5.95
N LEU A 57 7.05 2.43 -7.28
CA LEU A 57 7.61 1.34 -8.09
C LEU A 57 9.15 1.44 -8.06
N ASP A 58 9.88 0.35 -8.34
CA ASP A 58 11.34 0.24 -8.17
C ASP A 58 11.82 0.34 -6.70
N ARG A 59 10.99 -0.17 -5.78
CA ARG A 59 11.39 -0.33 -4.37
C ARG A 59 12.30 -1.56 -4.24
N LYS A 60 13.49 -1.36 -3.66
CA LYS A 60 14.36 -2.46 -3.21
C LYS A 60 14.07 -2.78 -1.74
N PHE A 61 13.88 -4.06 -1.44
CA PHE A 61 13.68 -4.53 -0.06
C PHE A 61 14.95 -5.09 0.56
N SER A 62 14.97 -5.07 1.89
CA SER A 62 16.01 -5.68 2.71
C SER A 62 16.05 -7.20 2.47
N ARG A 63 17.23 -7.83 2.62
CA ARG A 63 17.32 -9.29 2.55
C ARG A 63 16.48 -9.93 3.66
N ASN A 64 15.81 -11.04 3.37
CA ASN A 64 14.90 -11.75 4.28
C ASN A 64 13.72 -10.89 4.78
N SER A 65 13.32 -9.86 4.04
CA SER A 65 12.13 -9.08 4.38
C SER A 65 10.86 -9.86 4.10
N PHE A 66 9.92 -9.86 5.04
CA PHE A 66 8.54 -10.27 4.78
C PHE A 66 7.69 -9.01 4.57
N VAL A 67 7.35 -8.74 3.31
CA VAL A 67 6.75 -7.48 2.88
C VAL A 67 5.23 -7.65 2.74
N PHE A 68 4.46 -6.83 3.46
CA PHE A 68 3.03 -6.72 3.22
C PHE A 68 2.78 -5.70 2.10
N VAL A 69 2.40 -6.20 0.93
CA VAL A 69 2.05 -5.40 -0.23
C VAL A 69 0.58 -4.95 -0.12
N CYS A 70 0.34 -3.65 -0.30
CA CYS A 70 -0.98 -3.03 -0.24
C CYS A 70 -1.71 -3.18 1.11
N ASP A 71 -1.04 -2.91 2.25
CA ASP A 71 -1.72 -2.88 3.56
C ASP A 71 -2.75 -1.73 3.65
N MET A 72 -2.54 -0.65 2.88
CA MET A 72 -3.42 0.52 2.83
C MET A 72 -4.20 0.64 1.51
N ALA A 73 -4.42 -0.47 0.80
CA ALA A 73 -5.13 -0.50 -0.48
C ALA A 73 -5.72 -1.89 -0.79
N ASP A 74 -6.35 -2.01 -1.96
CA ASP A 74 -6.63 -3.31 -2.59
C ASP A 74 -6.12 -3.26 -4.04
N LEU A 75 -5.17 -4.15 -4.35
CA LEU A 75 -4.52 -4.21 -5.67
C LEU A 75 -5.40 -4.88 -6.73
N PHE A 76 -6.34 -5.72 -6.33
CA PHE A 76 -7.14 -6.56 -7.22
C PHE A 76 -8.60 -6.10 -7.33
N GLY A 77 -8.92 -4.93 -6.78
CA GLY A 77 -10.22 -4.29 -6.99
C GLY A 77 -10.44 -3.91 -8.46
N GLU A 78 -11.71 -3.87 -8.88
CA GLU A 78 -12.12 -3.63 -10.28
C GLU A 78 -11.60 -2.29 -10.84
N TRP A 79 -11.31 -1.32 -9.97
CA TRP A 79 -10.78 -0.01 -10.36
C TRP A 79 -9.27 -0.01 -10.65
N VAL A 80 -8.56 -1.12 -10.40
CA VAL A 80 -7.13 -1.24 -10.68
C VAL A 80 -6.93 -1.81 -12.08
N PRO A 81 -6.33 -1.05 -13.02
CA PRO A 81 -6.05 -1.55 -14.35
C PRO A 81 -5.12 -2.76 -14.29
N ARG A 82 -5.40 -3.79 -15.10
CA ARG A 82 -4.54 -4.98 -15.21
C ARG A 82 -3.06 -4.63 -15.47
N THR A 83 -2.81 -3.56 -16.24
CA THR A 83 -1.46 -3.06 -16.51
C THR A 83 -0.73 -2.61 -15.25
N TRP A 84 -1.43 -2.05 -14.26
CA TRP A 84 -0.85 -1.69 -12.97
C TRP A 84 -0.54 -2.92 -12.12
N ILE A 85 -1.47 -3.89 -12.07
CA ILE A 85 -1.28 -5.16 -11.36
C ILE A 85 -0.01 -5.86 -11.86
N LEU A 86 0.15 -5.95 -13.18
CA LEU A 86 1.32 -6.58 -13.79
C LEU A 86 2.62 -5.85 -13.43
N LYS A 87 2.63 -4.51 -13.43
CA LYS A 87 3.80 -3.74 -13.00
C LYS A 87 4.19 -4.06 -11.56
N VAL A 88 3.22 -4.14 -10.64
CA VAL A 88 3.49 -4.48 -9.24
C VAL A 88 4.04 -5.91 -9.11
N LEU A 89 3.48 -6.89 -9.82
CA LEU A 89 3.96 -8.28 -9.79
C LEU A 89 5.36 -8.43 -10.41
N GLU A 90 5.68 -7.62 -11.42
CA GLU A 90 7.02 -7.56 -12.00
C GLU A 90 8.04 -7.05 -10.97
N GLU A 91 7.71 -5.98 -10.23
CA GLU A 91 8.55 -5.45 -9.15
C GLU A 91 8.76 -6.45 -8.01
N VAL A 92 7.73 -7.22 -7.65
CA VAL A 92 7.86 -8.35 -6.71
C VAL A 92 8.83 -9.39 -7.25
N SER A 93 8.72 -9.72 -8.55
CA SER A 93 9.58 -10.72 -9.17
C SER A 93 11.06 -10.30 -9.25
N LYS A 94 11.33 -9.00 -9.43
CA LYS A 94 12.69 -8.41 -9.39
C LYS A 94 13.30 -8.42 -7.98
N ASN A 95 12.47 -8.45 -6.94
CA ASN A 95 12.88 -8.42 -5.54
C ASN A 95 13.02 -9.82 -4.89
N LYS A 96 13.02 -10.90 -5.67
CA LYS A 96 13.35 -12.24 -5.18
C LYS A 96 14.80 -12.28 -4.68
N ARG A 97 15.02 -12.21 -3.37
CA ARG A 97 16.34 -12.19 -2.72
C ARG A 97 16.36 -13.04 -1.46
#